data_AF-A0A838RCC0-F1
#
_entry.id   AF-A0A838RCC0-F1
#
_cell.length_a   1.000
_cell.length_b   1.000
_cell.length_c   1.000
_cell.angle_alpha   90.00
_cell.angle_beta   90.00
_cell.angle_gamma   90.00
#
_symmetry.space_group_name_H-M   'P 1'
#
loop_
_entity.id
_entity.type
_entity.pdbx_description
1 polymer ?
#
loop_
_entity_poly.entity_id
_entity_poly.type
_entity_poly.pdbx_seq_one_letter_code
_entity_poly.pdbx_strand_id
1 'polypeptide(L)'
;MRRGSAGQQLTAGECAALGTLAGAVDCSRVRIYRTGCHGGTGLARRLVLSLSRRRAVALGNHVFLPGWCEADLAVLAHELTHCGQYQRWGALRYFSRGVAAQLRELAHRTLGVGESPYAYRIEPGKPFDAYGMEQQGQIVEDSFRGSDLARAVSPYRPPQAEPSA
;
A
#
# COMPACT_ATOMS: atom_id res chain seq x y z
N MET A 1 -14.31 -30.51 7.18
CA MET A 1 -13.08 -29.82 6.72
C MET A 1 -13.29 -28.32 6.82
N ARG A 2 -12.64 -27.63 7.76
CA ARG A 2 -12.75 -26.16 7.89
C ARG A 2 -11.91 -25.50 6.80
N ARG A 3 -12.54 -24.79 5.87
CA ARG A 3 -11.85 -23.90 4.93
C ARG A 3 -11.05 -22.88 5.75
N GLY A 4 -9.74 -22.83 5.56
CA GLY A 4 -8.88 -21.88 6.25
C GLY A 4 -9.26 -20.45 5.85
N SER A 5 -9.87 -19.71 6.76
CA SER A 5 -10.11 -18.28 6.60
C SER A 5 -8.75 -17.58 6.48
N ALA A 6 -8.39 -17.24 5.25
CA ALA A 6 -7.09 -16.71 4.85
C ALA A 6 -6.93 -15.23 5.28
N GLY A 7 -5.88 -14.92 6.04
CA GLY A 7 -5.51 -13.57 6.49
C GLY A 7 -6.50 -12.90 7.46
N GLN A 8 -6.05 -11.90 8.21
CA GLN A 8 -6.88 -11.11 9.13
C GLN A 8 -7.58 -9.98 8.37
N GLN A 9 -8.77 -9.58 8.77
CA GLN A 9 -9.37 -8.33 8.27
C GLN A 9 -8.73 -7.11 8.97
N LEU A 10 -8.93 -5.93 8.40
CA LEU A 10 -8.66 -4.69 9.11
C LEU A 10 -9.57 -4.58 10.34
N THR A 11 -9.02 -4.11 11.44
CA THR A 11 -9.82 -3.83 12.64
C THR A 11 -10.62 -2.55 12.46
N ALA A 12 -11.67 -2.37 13.26
CA ALA A 12 -12.43 -1.11 13.28
C ALA A 12 -11.54 0.10 13.61
N GLY A 13 -10.56 -0.07 14.52
CA GLY A 13 -9.59 0.98 14.86
C GLY A 13 -8.67 1.34 13.70
N GLU A 14 -8.21 0.34 12.93
CA GLU A 14 -7.41 0.59 11.73
C GLU A 14 -8.23 1.31 10.65
N CYS A 15 -9.46 0.86 10.38
CA CYS A 15 -10.36 1.54 9.44
C CYS A 15 -10.63 2.99 9.86
N ALA A 16 -10.85 3.24 11.15
CA ALA A 16 -11.01 4.59 11.68
C ALA A 16 -9.74 5.43 11.45
N ALA A 17 -8.57 4.90 11.79
CA ALA A 17 -7.28 5.60 11.64
C ALA A 17 -6.90 5.87 10.17
N LEU A 18 -7.39 5.05 9.24
CA LEU A 18 -7.19 5.23 7.79
C LEU A 18 -8.08 6.33 7.18
N GLY A 19 -9.09 6.82 7.92
CA GLY A 19 -9.91 7.96 7.52
C GLY A 19 -10.53 7.78 6.13
N THR A 20 -10.27 8.73 5.22
CA THR A 20 -10.86 8.71 3.89
C THR A 20 -10.35 7.55 3.01
N LEU A 21 -9.19 6.98 3.31
CA LEU A 21 -8.68 5.82 2.57
C LEU A 21 -9.55 4.58 2.79
N ALA A 22 -10.05 4.38 4.02
CA ALA A 22 -10.94 3.25 4.34
C ALA A 22 -12.28 3.33 3.59
N GLY A 23 -12.73 4.54 3.22
CA GLY A 23 -13.92 4.71 2.37
C GLY A 23 -13.65 4.49 0.87
N ALA A 24 -12.39 4.59 0.44
CA ALA A 24 -11.99 4.44 -0.96
C ALA A 24 -11.61 2.99 -1.34
N VAL A 25 -11.42 2.12 -0.34
CA VAL A 25 -11.06 0.72 -0.51
C VAL A 25 -12.12 -0.14 0.17
N ASP A 26 -12.58 -1.21 -0.49
CA ASP A 26 -13.43 -2.21 0.14
C ASP A 26 -12.59 -3.05 1.14
N CYS A 27 -12.47 -2.55 2.38
CA CYS A 27 -11.71 -3.18 3.46
C CYS A 27 -12.25 -4.58 3.81
N SER A 28 -13.51 -4.88 3.51
CA SER A 28 -14.11 -6.19 3.78
C SER A 28 -13.50 -7.31 2.93
N ARG A 29 -12.93 -6.94 1.77
CA ARG A 29 -12.23 -7.84 0.84
C ARG A 29 -10.74 -7.96 1.15
N VAL A 30 -10.17 -7.01 1.88
CA VAL A 30 -8.74 -6.99 2.19
C VAL A 30 -8.39 -8.01 3.27
N ARG A 31 -7.23 -8.67 3.12
CA ARG A 31 -6.68 -9.64 4.06
C ARG A 31 -5.23 -9.28 4.41
N ILE A 32 -4.97 -9.02 5.67
CA ILE A 32 -3.66 -8.67 6.21
C ILE A 32 -2.97 -9.90 6.82
N TYR A 33 -1.71 -10.11 6.47
CA TYR A 33 -0.89 -11.22 6.94
C TYR A 33 0.23 -10.67 7.83
N ARG A 34 0.02 -10.73 9.14
CA ARG A 34 0.94 -10.26 10.19
C ARG A 34 1.74 -11.41 10.79
N THR A 35 2.63 -11.11 11.73
CA THR A 35 3.46 -12.11 12.43
C THR A 35 2.62 -13.11 13.24
N GLY A 36 1.43 -12.70 13.71
CA GLY A 36 0.47 -13.58 14.38
C GLY A 36 -0.27 -14.59 13.47
N CYS A 37 0.03 -14.65 12.16
CA CYS A 37 -0.53 -15.66 11.28
C CYS A 37 0.17 -17.02 11.45
N HIS A 38 -0.61 -18.09 11.66
CA HIS A 38 -0.10 -19.45 11.86
C HIS A 38 -0.52 -20.42 10.74
N GLY A 39 0.12 -21.59 10.70
CA GLY A 39 -0.16 -22.63 9.71
C GLY A 39 0.09 -22.17 8.27
N GLY A 40 -0.80 -22.54 7.35
CA GLY A 40 -0.67 -22.21 5.91
C GLY A 40 -0.57 -20.70 5.61
N THR A 41 -1.25 -19.85 6.40
CA THR A 41 -1.16 -18.39 6.23
C THR A 41 0.19 -17.83 6.66
N GLY A 42 0.78 -18.39 7.73
CA GLY A 42 2.13 -18.05 8.17
C GLY A 42 3.20 -18.48 7.14
N LEU A 43 3.02 -19.65 6.52
CA LEU A 43 3.90 -20.12 5.44
C LEU A 43 3.81 -19.20 4.21
N ALA A 44 2.60 -18.87 3.77
CA ALA A 44 2.37 -17.96 2.65
C ALA A 44 3.05 -16.60 2.90
N ARG A 45 2.90 -16.04 4.10
CA ARG A 45 3.57 -14.80 4.49
C ARG A 45 5.09 -14.91 4.38
N ARG A 46 5.69 -15.97 4.93
CA ARG A 46 7.16 -16.16 4.88
C ARG A 46 7.66 -16.24 3.43
N LEU A 47 6.94 -16.96 2.57
CA LEU A 47 7.29 -17.10 1.16
C LEU A 47 7.21 -15.75 0.42
N VAL A 48 6.09 -15.04 0.53
CA VAL A 48 5.91 -13.74 -0.13
C VAL A 48 6.94 -12.73 0.38
N LEU A 49 7.14 -12.63 1.69
CA LEU A 49 8.14 -11.72 2.26
C LEU A 49 9.57 -12.10 1.90
N SER A 50 9.87 -13.39 1.71
CA SER A 50 11.19 -13.80 1.21
C SER A 50 11.41 -13.30 -0.21
N LEU A 51 10.39 -13.41 -1.08
CA LEU A 51 10.45 -12.95 -2.46
C LEU A 51 10.48 -11.42 -2.56
N SER A 52 9.80 -10.71 -1.65
CA SER A 52 9.79 -9.24 -1.58
C SER A 52 11.01 -8.65 -0.85
N ARG A 53 12.01 -9.46 -0.49
CA ARG A 53 13.21 -9.04 0.28
C ARG A 53 12.85 -8.37 1.61
N ARG A 54 11.85 -8.93 2.31
CA ARG A 54 11.32 -8.51 3.61
C ARG A 54 10.67 -7.12 3.60
N ARG A 55 10.18 -6.66 2.45
CA ARG A 55 9.36 -5.46 2.32
C ARG A 55 7.87 -5.78 2.48
N ALA A 56 7.11 -4.82 2.99
CA ALA A 56 5.66 -4.85 2.87
C ALA A 56 5.25 -4.92 1.39
N VAL A 57 4.16 -5.62 1.11
CA VAL A 57 3.65 -5.76 -0.26
C VAL A 57 2.17 -6.10 -0.29
N ALA A 58 1.45 -5.47 -1.22
CA ALA A 58 0.09 -5.78 -1.61
C ALA A 58 0.05 -6.62 -2.89
N LEU A 59 -0.59 -7.79 -2.80
CA LEU A 59 -0.91 -8.67 -3.93
C LEU A 59 -2.42 -8.80 -4.06
N GLY A 60 -3.01 -7.95 -4.90
CA GLY A 60 -4.46 -7.83 -5.03
C GLY A 60 -5.09 -7.30 -3.75
N ASN A 61 -5.96 -8.08 -3.12
CA ASN A 61 -6.57 -7.74 -1.82
C ASN A 61 -5.79 -8.31 -0.62
N HIS A 62 -4.57 -8.82 -0.81
CA HIS A 62 -3.78 -9.43 0.25
C HIS A 62 -2.57 -8.56 0.57
N VAL A 63 -2.44 -8.12 1.82
CA VAL A 63 -1.32 -7.31 2.30
C VAL A 63 -0.44 -8.16 3.20
N PHE A 64 0.85 -8.24 2.89
CA PHE A 64 1.82 -9.00 3.67
C PHE A 64 2.75 -8.03 4.40
N LEU A 65 2.67 -7.98 5.73
CA LEU A 65 3.45 -7.05 6.54
C LEU A 65 4.58 -7.78 7.27
N PRO A 66 5.85 -7.34 7.12
CA PRO A 66 6.94 -7.70 8.00
C PRO A 66 6.68 -7.30 9.45
N GLY A 67 7.25 -8.05 10.41
CA GLY A 67 7.01 -7.79 11.83
C GLY A 67 7.52 -6.43 12.32
N TRP A 68 8.51 -5.85 11.64
CA TRP A 68 9.08 -4.54 12.00
C TRP A 68 8.20 -3.35 11.61
N CYS A 69 7.18 -3.54 10.75
CA CYS A 69 6.26 -2.49 10.32
C CYS A 69 4.78 -2.90 10.38
N GLU A 70 4.43 -4.01 11.03
CA GLU A 70 3.04 -4.48 11.05
C GLU A 70 2.07 -3.58 11.83
N ALA A 71 2.61 -2.64 12.62
CA ALA A 71 1.87 -1.58 13.32
C ALA A 71 2.08 -0.18 12.70
N ASP A 72 2.85 -0.05 11.61
CA ASP A 72 3.07 1.23 10.94
C ASP A 72 1.86 1.54 10.04
N LEU A 73 1.00 2.44 10.49
CA LEU A 73 -0.20 2.86 9.78
C LEU A 73 0.13 3.50 8.41
N ALA A 74 1.24 4.23 8.30
CA ALA A 74 1.61 4.87 7.04
C ALA A 74 2.00 3.82 5.99
N VAL A 75 2.77 2.80 6.38
CA VAL A 75 3.09 1.65 5.52
C VAL A 75 1.81 0.89 5.17
N LEU A 76 0.90 0.67 6.12
CA LEU A 76 -0.38 0.05 5.81
C LEU A 76 -1.20 0.86 4.80
N ALA A 77 -1.23 2.18 4.92
CA ALA A 77 -1.91 3.07 3.97
C ALA A 77 -1.29 3.01 2.57
N HIS A 78 0.04 2.87 2.47
CA HIS A 78 0.74 2.60 1.21
C HIS A 78 0.19 1.32 0.55
N GLU A 79 0.23 0.20 1.27
CA GLU A 79 -0.18 -1.09 0.73
C GLU A 79 -1.68 -1.13 0.40
N LEU A 80 -2.51 -0.45 1.19
CA LEU A 80 -3.94 -0.32 0.89
C LEU A 80 -4.22 0.53 -0.35
N THR A 81 -3.37 1.51 -0.66
CA THR A 81 -3.46 2.25 -1.92
C THR A 81 -3.36 1.29 -3.10
N HIS A 82 -2.48 0.30 -3.03
CA HIS A 82 -2.37 -0.75 -4.04
C HIS A 82 -3.58 -1.69 -4.07
N CYS A 83 -4.16 -2.04 -2.92
CA CYS A 83 -5.43 -2.77 -2.89
C CYS A 83 -6.55 -1.97 -3.58
N GLY A 84 -6.67 -0.67 -3.32
CA GLY A 84 -7.63 0.21 -3.99
C GLY A 84 -7.40 0.29 -5.50
N GLN A 85 -6.13 0.42 -5.92
CA GLN A 85 -5.75 0.38 -7.34
C GLN A 85 -6.15 -0.96 -7.99
N TYR A 86 -5.92 -2.09 -7.32
CA TYR A 86 -6.33 -3.41 -7.80
C TYR A 86 -7.87 -3.51 -7.94
N GLN A 87 -8.61 -3.03 -6.94
CA GLN A 87 -10.08 -3.04 -6.96
C GLN A 87 -10.64 -2.15 -8.07
N ARG A 88 -10.07 -0.95 -8.27
CA ARG A 88 -10.52 0.03 -9.29
C ARG A 88 -10.14 -0.37 -10.71
N TRP A 89 -8.92 -0.88 -10.91
CA TRP A 89 -8.39 -1.14 -12.25
C TRP A 89 -8.62 -2.58 -12.72
N GLY A 90 -8.91 -3.49 -11.80
CA GLY A 90 -8.97 -4.93 -12.05
C GLY A 90 -7.60 -5.56 -12.22
N ALA A 91 -7.56 -6.89 -12.12
CA ALA A 91 -6.31 -7.67 -12.07
C ALA A 91 -5.41 -7.44 -13.29
N LEU A 92 -5.98 -7.46 -14.50
CA LEU A 92 -5.21 -7.36 -15.74
C LEU A 92 -4.43 -6.04 -15.83
N ARG A 93 -5.10 -4.92 -15.57
CA ARG A 93 -4.50 -3.59 -15.64
C ARG A 93 -3.56 -3.31 -14.47
N TYR A 94 -3.85 -3.86 -13.30
CA TYR A 94 -2.97 -3.76 -12.13
C TYR A 94 -1.63 -4.45 -12.38
N PHE A 95 -1.64 -5.73 -12.78
CA PHE A 95 -0.40 -6.47 -12.98
C PHE A 95 0.41 -5.97 -14.16
N SER A 96 -0.22 -5.55 -15.26
CA SER A 96 0.51 -4.99 -16.40
C SER A 96 1.25 -3.69 -16.03
N ARG A 97 0.65 -2.85 -15.19
CA ARG A 97 1.29 -1.64 -14.66
C ARG A 97 2.41 -1.94 -13.67
N GLY A 98 2.23 -2.92 -12.79
CA GLY A 98 3.27 -3.39 -11.87
C GLY A 98 4.50 -3.91 -12.62
N VAL A 99 4.29 -4.73 -13.66
CA VAL A 99 5.37 -5.22 -14.53
C VAL A 99 6.09 -4.05 -15.22
N ALA A 100 5.34 -3.09 -15.78
CA ALA A 100 5.95 -1.91 -16.41
C ALA A 100 6.78 -1.07 -15.41
N ALA A 101 6.32 -0.93 -14.16
CA ALA A 101 7.06 -0.25 -13.10
C ALA A 101 8.35 -1.01 -12.73
N GLN A 102 8.29 -2.33 -12.58
CA GLN A 102 9.47 -3.15 -12.31
C GLN A 102 10.50 -3.10 -13.44
N LEU A 103 10.07 -3.09 -14.70
CA LEU A 103 10.98 -2.94 -15.84
C LEU A 103 11.69 -1.58 -15.83
N ARG A 104 10.99 -0.50 -15.44
CA ARG A 104 11.60 0.82 -15.26
C ARG A 104 12.60 0.84 -14.10
N GLU A 105 12.25 0.23 -12.96
CA GLU A 105 13.17 0.12 -11.82
C GLU A 105 14.44 -0.66 -12.19
N LEU A 106 14.29 -1.73 -12.96
CA LEU A 106 15.41 -2.52 -13.44
C LEU A 106 16.29 -1.68 -14.37
N ALA A 107 15.72 -1.00 -15.36
CA ALA A 107 16.46 -0.12 -16.26
C ALA A 107 17.20 1.01 -15.51
N HIS A 108 16.55 1.62 -14.52
CA HIS A 108 17.17 2.60 -13.65
C HIS A 108 18.37 2.03 -12.89
N ARG A 109 18.23 0.83 -12.29
CA ARG A 109 19.30 0.21 -11.52
C ARG A 109 20.46 -0.32 -12.37
N THR A 110 20.18 -0.89 -13.54
CA THR A 110 21.21 -1.55 -14.36
C THR A 110 21.89 -0.61 -15.35
N LEU A 111 21.16 0.38 -15.87
CA LEU A 111 21.65 1.30 -16.91
C LEU A 111 21.77 2.74 -16.42
N GLY A 112 21.31 3.06 -15.21
CA GLY A 112 21.22 4.45 -14.73
C GLY A 112 20.19 5.28 -15.49
N VAL A 113 19.29 4.64 -16.25
CA VAL A 113 18.34 5.33 -17.13
C VAL A 113 16.97 5.43 -16.46
N GLY A 114 16.48 6.65 -16.26
CA GLY A 114 15.16 6.95 -15.69
C GLY A 114 15.22 7.50 -14.26
N GLU A 115 14.07 7.64 -13.61
CA GLU A 115 13.97 8.00 -12.18
C GLU A 115 13.50 6.77 -11.37
N SER A 116 13.85 6.71 -10.09
CA SER A 116 13.33 5.70 -9.16
C SER A 116 11.80 5.73 -9.15
N PRO A 117 11.11 4.57 -9.22
CA PRO A 117 9.64 4.55 -9.23
C PRO A 117 9.01 5.09 -7.93
N TYR A 118 9.80 5.20 -6.86
CA TYR A 118 9.39 5.77 -5.57
C TYR A 118 9.71 7.27 -5.47
N ALA A 119 10.62 7.78 -6.29
CA ALA A 119 10.92 9.20 -6.31
C ALA A 119 9.78 9.93 -7.01
N TYR A 120 9.24 10.95 -6.37
CA TYR A 120 8.27 11.84 -6.97
C TYR A 120 8.63 13.28 -6.60
N ARG A 121 8.22 14.21 -7.46
CA ARG A 121 8.23 15.64 -7.16
C ARG A 121 6.80 16.14 -7.24
N ILE A 122 6.39 16.88 -6.21
CA ILE A 122 5.11 17.58 -6.27
C ILE A 122 5.23 18.69 -7.32
N GLU A 123 4.39 18.62 -8.34
CA GLU A 123 4.33 19.62 -9.41
C GLU A 123 3.01 20.39 -9.25
N PRO A 124 3.04 21.73 -9.23
CA PRO A 124 1.83 22.52 -9.11
C PRO A 124 0.78 22.14 -10.18
N GLY A 125 -0.44 21.86 -9.75
CA GLY A 125 -1.55 21.49 -10.64
C GLY A 125 -1.55 20.04 -11.14
N LYS A 126 -0.52 19.24 -10.85
CA LYS A 126 -0.50 17.81 -11.19
C LYS A 126 -1.40 17.02 -10.24
N PRO A 127 -2.50 16.40 -10.71
CA PRO A 127 -3.41 15.67 -9.83
C PRO A 127 -2.80 14.34 -9.40
N PHE A 128 -3.27 13.80 -8.26
CA PHE A 128 -2.82 12.52 -7.70
C PHE A 128 -2.81 11.36 -8.71
N ASP A 129 -3.87 11.24 -9.52
CA ASP A 129 -4.00 10.15 -10.51
C ASP A 129 -3.01 10.27 -11.70
N ALA A 130 -2.29 11.38 -11.83
CA ALA A 130 -1.22 11.56 -12.82
C ALA A 130 0.15 11.00 -12.36
N TYR A 131 0.28 10.62 -11.09
CA TYR A 131 1.48 9.99 -10.56
C TYR A 131 1.50 8.48 -10.86
N GLY A 132 2.69 7.90 -10.91
CA GLY A 132 2.89 6.46 -11.08
C GLY A 132 2.31 5.64 -9.91
N MET A 133 2.10 4.34 -10.13
CA MET A 133 1.47 3.45 -9.16
C MET A 133 2.15 3.46 -7.79
N GLU A 134 3.48 3.32 -7.77
CA GLU A 134 4.32 3.36 -6.56
C GLU A 134 4.43 4.79 -5.98
N GLN A 135 4.49 5.81 -6.85
CA GLN A 135 4.49 7.21 -6.41
C GLN A 135 3.19 7.57 -5.67
N GLN A 136 2.04 7.07 -6.14
CA GLN A 136 0.77 7.23 -5.45
C GLN A 136 0.81 6.59 -4.05
N GLY A 137 1.34 5.36 -3.92
CA GLY A 137 1.54 4.71 -2.63
C GLY A 137 2.43 5.55 -1.69
N GLN A 138 3.57 6.03 -2.21
CA GLN A 138 4.50 6.85 -1.44
C GLN A 138 3.89 8.20 -1.02
N ILE A 139 3.15 8.88 -1.90
CA ILE A 139 2.45 10.14 -1.58
C ILE A 139 1.46 9.90 -0.42
N VAL A 140 0.76 8.78 -0.43
CA VAL A 140 -0.18 8.44 0.66
C VAL A 140 0.57 8.14 1.95
N GLU A 141 1.63 7.33 1.89
CA GLU A 141 2.49 7.06 3.04
C GLU A 141 3.02 8.35 3.66
N ASP A 142 3.63 9.23 2.86
CA ASP A 142 4.20 10.49 3.31
C ASP A 142 3.13 11.42 3.88
N SER A 143 1.92 11.44 3.31
CA SER A 143 0.78 12.17 3.85
C SER A 143 0.39 11.69 5.26
N PHE A 144 0.43 10.37 5.49
CA PHE A 144 0.20 9.76 6.80
C PHE A 144 1.35 9.96 7.78
N ARG A 145 2.59 10.07 7.28
CA ARG A 145 3.78 10.48 8.08
C ARG A 145 3.81 11.97 8.42
N GLY A 146 2.91 12.77 7.83
CA GLY A 146 2.74 14.18 8.16
C GLY A 146 3.34 15.18 7.17
N SER A 147 3.76 14.74 5.99
CA SER A 147 4.26 15.64 4.94
C SER A 147 3.15 16.54 4.41
N ASP A 148 3.28 17.86 4.60
CA ASP A 148 2.30 18.84 4.10
C ASP A 148 2.26 18.90 2.57
N LEU A 149 3.41 18.70 1.92
CA LEU A 149 3.50 18.60 0.46
C LEU A 149 2.73 17.40 -0.08
N ALA A 150 2.95 16.22 0.53
CA ALA A 150 2.24 15.01 0.13
C ALA A 150 0.75 15.12 0.46
N ARG A 151 0.43 15.78 1.59
CA ARG A 151 -0.96 16.08 1.92
C ARG A 151 -1.59 16.89 0.80
N ALA A 152 -1.02 18.03 0.39
CA ALA A 152 -1.59 18.89 -0.64
C ALA A 152 -2.06 18.16 -1.92
N VAL A 153 -1.45 17.02 -2.25
CA VAL A 153 -1.80 16.21 -3.43
C VAL A 153 -2.59 14.95 -3.10
N SER A 154 -2.33 14.27 -1.97
CA SER A 154 -3.02 13.03 -1.61
C SER A 154 -4.52 13.27 -1.39
N PRO A 155 -5.42 12.52 -2.05
CA PRO A 155 -6.86 12.57 -1.76
C PRO A 155 -7.21 11.86 -0.45
N TYR A 156 -6.25 11.12 0.11
CA TYR A 156 -6.44 10.31 1.32
C TYR A 156 -5.80 10.96 2.53
N ARG A 157 -6.55 10.97 3.63
CA ARG A 157 -6.18 11.62 4.88
C ARG A 157 -6.50 10.73 6.07
N PRO A 158 -5.60 10.70 7.08
CA PRO A 158 -6.00 10.22 8.40
C PRO A 158 -7.09 11.16 8.96
N PRO A 159 -7.87 10.70 9.95
CA PRO A 159 -8.78 11.58 10.69
C PRO A 159 -8.00 12.80 11.19
N GLN A 160 -8.60 13.98 11.07
CA GLN A 160 -8.04 15.13 11.77
C GLN A 160 -8.16 14.84 13.26
N ALA A 161 -7.05 14.92 13.99
CA ALA A 161 -7.13 14.99 15.44
C ALA A 161 -7.93 16.25 15.76
N GLU A 162 -9.06 16.11 16.44
CA GLU A 162 -9.75 17.29 16.96
C GLU A 162 -8.76 18.07 17.83
N PRO A 163 -8.67 19.40 17.70
CA PRO A 163 -7.82 20.18 18.58
C PRO A 163 -8.27 19.90 20.00
N SER A 164 -7.36 19.37 20.84
CA SER A 164 -7.60 19.28 22.27
C SER A 164 -7.98 20.68 22.77
N ALA A 165 -9.23 20.83 23.20
CA ALA A 165 -9.76 22.06 23.77
C ALA A 165 -9.05 22.42 25.09
#